data_AF-N8VMT8-F1
#
_entry.id   AF-N8VMT8-F1
#
_cell.length_a   1.000
_cell.length_b   1.000
_cell.length_c   1.000
_cell.angle_alpha   90.00
_cell.angle_beta   90.00
_cell.angle_gamma   90.00
#
_symmetry.space_group_name_H-M   'P 1'
#
loop_
_entity.id
_entity.type
_entity.pdbx_description
1 polymer ?
#
loop_
_entity_poly.entity_id
_entity_poly.type
_entity_poly.pdbx_seq_one_letter_code
_entity_poly.pdbx_strand_id
1 'polypeptide(L)'
;MLYLMHYIKQEYHVKKTLTPPKSDARQREQFKNSIEDLEPELPLIYIDESGFQSDDTRSHSYSHKGTRAEGTFNWQIKNSCNAIGALIKNKLLTVSLFNCSITTEVFEGWIEHDLLPKLKEKSVLIMDNATFHKGKSLKKLIQEVGHYLVWLLKYSPDLNLIEKM
;
A
#
# COMPACT_ATOMS: atom_id res chain seq x y z
N MET A 1 -29.43 -38.04 -5.37
CA MET A 1 -30.43 -37.18 -4.69
C MET A 1 -29.79 -35.82 -4.50
N LEU A 2 -30.18 -34.85 -5.34
CA LEU A 2 -29.69 -33.46 -5.34
C LEU A 2 -30.13 -32.75 -4.05
N TYR A 3 -29.31 -31.85 -3.51
CA TYR A 3 -29.81 -30.60 -2.91
C TYR A 3 -28.82 -29.44 -3.15
N LEU A 4 -29.42 -28.31 -3.53
CA LEU A 4 -28.87 -27.10 -4.09
C LEU A 4 -28.88 -25.99 -3.02
N MET A 5 -27.93 -25.04 -3.12
CA MET A 5 -27.97 -23.65 -2.63
C MET A 5 -28.06 -23.39 -1.12
N HIS A 6 -27.02 -22.76 -0.58
CA HIS A 6 -27.19 -21.41 -0.03
C HIS A 6 -25.96 -20.53 -0.30
N TYR A 7 -26.23 -19.48 -1.06
CA TYR A 7 -25.36 -18.37 -1.47
C TYR A 7 -25.42 -17.34 -0.34
N ILE A 8 -24.28 -16.94 0.25
CA ILE A 8 -24.24 -15.75 1.11
C ILE A 8 -23.19 -14.80 0.54
N LYS A 9 -23.70 -13.71 -0.04
CA LYS A 9 -22.97 -12.50 -0.41
C LYS A 9 -22.19 -12.01 0.82
N GLN A 10 -20.87 -11.95 0.76
CA GLN A 10 -20.14 -11.09 1.67
C GLN A 10 -20.31 -9.64 1.19
N GLU A 11 -20.82 -8.80 2.09
CA GLU A 11 -20.99 -7.38 1.90
C GLU A 11 -19.62 -6.72 1.69
N TYR A 12 -19.41 -6.16 0.50
CA TYR A 12 -18.30 -5.25 0.26
C TYR A 12 -18.55 -3.98 1.09
N HIS A 13 -17.72 -3.72 2.10
CA HIS A 13 -17.60 -2.39 2.67
C HIS A 13 -17.01 -1.48 1.59
N VAL A 14 -17.85 -0.75 0.86
CA VAL A 14 -17.40 0.32 -0.02
C VAL A 14 -16.79 1.40 0.89
N LYS A 15 -15.45 1.43 0.98
CA LYS A 15 -14.72 2.55 1.59
C LYS A 15 -15.28 3.84 0.97
N LYS A 16 -15.76 4.77 1.81
CA LYS A 16 -16.30 6.05 1.36
C LYS A 16 -15.29 6.76 0.46
N THR A 17 -15.60 6.92 -0.81
CA THR A 17 -14.77 7.69 -1.75
C THR A 17 -14.86 9.17 -1.37
N LEU A 18 -13.94 9.61 -0.53
CA LEU A 18 -13.74 11.03 -0.25
C LEU A 18 -13.00 11.61 -1.45
N THR A 19 -13.72 12.28 -2.34
CA THR A 19 -13.09 13.11 -3.38
C THR A 19 -12.36 14.26 -2.68
N PRO A 20 -11.03 14.33 -2.75
CA PRO A 20 -10.28 15.42 -2.14
C PRO A 20 -10.67 16.73 -2.84
N PRO A 21 -10.89 17.83 -2.12
CA PRO A 21 -11.34 19.10 -2.70
C PRO A 21 -10.33 19.77 -3.65
N LYS A 22 -9.15 19.17 -3.88
CA LYS A 22 -8.02 19.74 -4.64
C LYS A 22 -7.31 18.73 -5.53
N SER A 23 -8.02 17.76 -6.10
CA SER A 23 -7.45 16.95 -7.19
C SER A 23 -7.73 17.67 -8.51
N ASP A 24 -6.72 18.27 -9.13
CA ASP A 24 -6.87 18.88 -10.46
C ASP A 24 -7.16 17.76 -11.47
N ALA A 25 -8.39 17.73 -11.99
CA ALA A 25 -8.87 16.70 -12.90
C ALA A 25 -7.98 16.56 -14.14
N ARG A 26 -7.40 17.66 -14.63
CA ARG A 26 -6.52 17.67 -15.80
C ARG A 26 -5.18 16.98 -15.51
N GLN A 27 -4.59 17.27 -14.35
CA GLN A 27 -3.34 16.61 -13.97
C GLN A 27 -3.54 15.10 -13.83
N ARG A 28 -4.69 14.68 -13.28
CA ARG A 28 -5.04 13.26 -13.13
C ARG A 28 -5.22 12.57 -14.47
N GLU A 29 -5.88 13.21 -15.42
CA GLU A 29 -6.05 12.69 -16.77
C GLU A 29 -4.71 12.58 -17.50
N GLN A 30 -3.87 13.61 -17.43
CA GLN A 30 -2.52 13.59 -17.99
C GLN A 30 -1.65 12.47 -17.40
N PHE A 31 -1.73 12.26 -16.08
CA PHE A 31 -1.02 11.19 -15.40
C PHE A 31 -1.50 9.81 -15.86
N LYS A 32 -2.82 9.61 -15.96
CA LYS A 32 -3.39 8.36 -16.48
C LYS A 32 -2.89 8.06 -17.89
N ASN A 33 -2.98 9.03 -18.80
CA ASN A 33 -2.53 8.86 -20.17
C ASN A 33 -1.02 8.52 -20.22
N SER A 34 -0.21 9.19 -19.41
CA SER A 34 1.23 8.90 -19.33
C SER A 34 1.53 7.47 -18.82
N ILE A 35 0.73 6.96 -17.89
CA ILE A 35 0.88 5.59 -17.38
C ILE A 35 0.42 4.57 -18.43
N GLU A 36 -0.69 4.82 -19.12
CA GLU A 36 -1.20 3.99 -20.20
C GLU A 36 -0.20 3.89 -21.37
N ASP A 37 0.50 4.98 -21.68
CA ASP A 37 1.57 5.00 -22.69
C ASP A 37 2.81 4.20 -22.23
N LEU A 38 3.12 4.18 -20.93
CA LEU A 38 4.31 3.52 -20.37
C LEU A 38 4.12 2.01 -20.10
N GLU A 39 2.90 1.59 -19.76
CA GLU A 39 2.56 0.20 -19.45
C GLU A 39 2.98 -0.83 -20.53
N PRO A 40 2.84 -0.57 -21.84
CA PRO A 40 3.30 -1.50 -22.88
C PRO A 40 4.82 -1.47 -23.10
N GLU A 41 5.52 -0.41 -22.71
CA GLU A 41 6.97 -0.25 -22.97
C GLU A 41 7.85 -0.76 -21.82
N LEU A 42 7.43 -0.52 -20.58
CA LEU A 42 8.22 -0.84 -19.39
C LEU A 42 7.34 -1.43 -18.28
N PRO A 43 7.84 -2.42 -17.52
CA PRO A 43 7.13 -2.90 -16.34
C PRO A 43 6.92 -1.78 -15.31
N LEU A 44 5.66 -1.60 -14.90
CA LEU A 44 5.28 -0.67 -13.83
C LEU A 44 5.30 -1.39 -12.48
N ILE A 45 5.98 -0.79 -11.51
CA ILE A 45 6.12 -1.31 -10.16
C ILE A 45 5.49 -0.32 -9.19
N TYR A 46 4.38 -0.71 -8.56
CA TYR A 46 3.69 0.09 -7.57
C TYR A 46 4.21 -0.25 -6.18
N ILE A 47 4.58 0.76 -5.41
CA ILE A 47 5.13 0.60 -4.05
C ILE A 47 4.22 1.33 -3.06
N ASP A 48 3.98 0.72 -1.91
CA ASP A 48 3.17 1.31 -0.85
C ASP A 48 3.57 0.80 0.55
N GLU A 49 3.20 1.58 1.55
CA GLU A 49 3.40 1.29 2.97
C GLU A 49 2.05 1.11 3.68
N SER A 50 1.93 0.06 4.49
CA SER A 50 0.75 -0.17 5.32
C SER A 50 1.12 -0.42 6.78
N GLY A 51 0.51 0.34 7.68
CA GLY A 51 0.68 0.14 9.12
C GLY A 51 -0.40 -0.76 9.71
N PHE A 52 0.02 -1.76 10.48
CA PHE A 52 -0.85 -2.70 11.20
C PHE A 52 -0.76 -2.44 12.70
N GLN A 53 -1.91 -2.33 13.35
CA GLN A 53 -2.02 -2.34 14.81
C GLN A 53 -2.15 -3.77 15.29
N SER A 54 -1.43 -4.13 16.35
CA SER A 54 -1.67 -5.39 17.05
C SER A 54 -3.04 -5.33 17.70
N ASP A 55 -3.89 -6.26 17.30
CA ASP A 55 -5.25 -6.39 17.81
C ASP A 55 -5.20 -7.08 19.19
N ASP A 56 -4.81 -6.34 20.22
CA ASP A 56 -4.69 -6.89 21.58
C ASP A 56 -6.06 -7.02 22.30
N THR A 57 -7.17 -6.78 21.59
CA THR A 57 -8.50 -6.99 22.17
C THR A 57 -9.14 -8.32 21.79
N ARG A 58 -9.44 -9.10 22.83
CA ARG A 58 -10.26 -10.30 22.72
C ARG A 58 -11.66 -9.90 22.27
N SER A 59 -12.09 -10.35 21.09
CA SER A 59 -13.39 -9.99 20.49
C SER A 59 -14.60 -10.50 21.29
N HIS A 60 -14.42 -11.55 22.09
CA HIS A 60 -15.49 -12.19 22.86
C HIS A 60 -15.04 -12.54 24.28
N SER A 61 -15.83 -12.14 25.27
CA SER A 61 -15.69 -12.55 26.68
C SER A 61 -17.00 -13.12 27.20
N TYR A 62 -16.92 -14.11 28.09
CA TYR A 62 -18.09 -14.71 28.73
C TYR A 62 -18.33 -14.03 30.07
N SER A 63 -19.61 -13.78 30.38
CA SER A 63 -20.06 -13.30 31.69
C SER A 63 -21.34 -14.04 32.08
N HIS A 64 -21.67 -14.01 33.37
CA HIS A 64 -22.92 -14.60 33.84
C HIS A 64 -24.13 -13.89 33.23
N LYS A 65 -25.22 -14.64 33.01
CA LYS A 65 -26.44 -14.11 32.41
C LYS A 65 -26.98 -12.95 33.26
N GLY A 66 -27.01 -11.75 32.69
CA GLY A 66 -27.44 -10.52 33.36
C GLY A 66 -26.31 -9.60 33.82
N THR A 67 -25.03 -9.99 33.67
CA THR A 67 -23.88 -9.11 33.92
C THR A 67 -23.20 -8.71 32.62
N ARG A 68 -22.55 -7.54 32.62
CA ARG A 68 -21.77 -7.06 31.46
C ARG A 68 -20.36 -7.64 31.55
N ALA A 69 -19.84 -8.16 30.45
CA ALA A 69 -18.44 -8.56 30.39
C ALA A 69 -17.57 -7.30 30.24
N GLU A 70 -16.59 -7.14 31.13
CA GLU A 70 -15.66 -6.01 31.09
C GLU A 70 -14.40 -6.36 30.30
N GLY A 71 -13.88 -5.38 29.56
CA GLY A 71 -12.64 -5.51 28.79
C GLY A 71 -11.89 -4.19 28.83
N THR A 72 -10.57 -4.27 28.95
CA THR A 72 -9.67 -3.12 28.92
C THR A 72 -9.05 -3.01 27.53
N PHE A 73 -9.33 -1.91 26.82
CA PHE A 73 -8.66 -1.58 25.56
C PHE A 73 -7.46 -0.68 25.89
N ASN A 74 -6.25 -1.11 25.52
CA ASN A 74 -5.07 -0.29 25.69
C ASN A 74 -4.89 0.64 24.47
N TRP A 75 -5.41 1.86 24.58
CA TRP A 75 -5.30 2.90 23.54
C TRP A 75 -3.86 3.35 23.22
N GLN A 76 -2.86 2.89 23.99
CA GLN A 76 -1.45 3.28 23.82
C GLN A 76 -0.64 2.29 22.98
N ILE A 77 -1.24 1.18 22.54
CA ILE A 77 -0.59 0.25 21.61
C ILE A 77 -0.45 0.97 20.26
N LYS A 78 0.77 1.41 19.96
CA LYS A 78 1.13 1.94 18.64
C LYS A 78 1.13 0.80 17.62
N ASN A 79 1.00 1.14 16.32
CA ASN A 79 1.23 0.20 15.22
C ASN A 79 2.42 -0.70 15.56
N SER A 80 2.17 -2.00 15.70
CA SER A 80 3.17 -2.96 16.13
C SER A 80 4.02 -3.44 14.97
N CYS A 81 3.50 -3.28 13.73
CA CYS A 81 4.15 -3.73 12.51
C CYS A 81 3.77 -2.83 11.33
N ASN A 82 4.74 -2.42 10.53
CA ASN A 82 4.52 -1.78 9.23
C ASN A 82 4.98 -2.74 8.13
N ALA A 83 4.27 -2.77 7.01
CA ALA A 83 4.69 -3.48 5.81
C ALA A 83 5.06 -2.49 4.72
N ILE A 84 6.12 -2.79 3.99
CA ILE A 84 6.43 -2.16 2.71
C ILE A 84 6.29 -3.23 1.64
N GLY A 85 5.54 -2.93 0.58
CA GLY A 85 5.26 -3.88 -0.50
C GLY A 85 5.47 -3.28 -1.88
N ALA A 86 5.80 -4.14 -2.84
CA ALA A 86 5.86 -3.81 -4.25
C ALA A 86 4.99 -4.76 -5.09
N LEU A 87 4.27 -4.21 -6.07
CA LEU A 87 3.39 -4.91 -6.98
C LEU A 87 3.84 -4.69 -8.43
N ILE A 88 3.91 -5.76 -9.22
CA ILE A 88 4.21 -5.72 -10.66
C ILE A 88 3.15 -6.53 -11.42
N LYS A 89 2.50 -5.93 -12.43
CA LYS A 89 1.44 -6.58 -13.23
C LYS A 89 0.38 -7.29 -12.36
N ASN A 90 -0.13 -6.60 -11.33
CA ASN A 90 -1.08 -7.11 -10.34
C ASN A 90 -0.60 -8.35 -9.53
N LYS A 91 0.70 -8.61 -9.49
CA LYS A 91 1.31 -9.67 -8.67
C LYS A 91 2.24 -9.05 -7.65
N LEU A 92 2.17 -9.57 -6.43
CA LEU A 92 3.06 -9.17 -5.35
C LEU A 92 4.48 -9.60 -5.69
N LEU A 93 5.38 -8.62 -5.84
CA LEU A 93 6.79 -8.87 -6.12
C LEU A 93 7.56 -9.15 -4.84
N THR A 94 7.37 -8.30 -3.84
CA THR A 94 8.02 -8.44 -2.52
C THR A 94 7.22 -7.69 -1.46
N VAL A 95 7.29 -8.18 -0.23
CA VAL A 95 6.78 -7.53 0.98
C VAL A 95 7.77 -7.75 2.11
N SER A 96 8.01 -6.72 2.91
CA SER A 96 8.80 -6.82 4.13
C SER A 96 8.05 -6.22 5.31
N LEU A 97 8.15 -6.87 6.45
CA LEU A 97 7.51 -6.47 7.71
C LEU A 97 8.55 -5.85 8.64
N PHE A 98 8.18 -4.76 9.27
CA PHE A 98 9.03 -3.95 10.14
C PHE A 98 8.33 -3.69 11.46
N ASN A 99 8.98 -4.04 12.56
CA ASN A 99 8.45 -3.75 13.91
C ASN A 99 8.89 -2.37 14.41
N CYS A 100 9.17 -1.46 13.48
CA CYS A 100 9.62 -0.09 13.73
C CYS A 100 8.89 0.88 12.79
N SER A 101 8.94 2.17 13.12
CA SER A 101 8.47 3.21 12.20
C SER A 101 9.29 3.19 10.92
N ILE A 102 8.62 3.30 9.77
CA ILE A 102 9.31 3.44 8.48
C ILE A 102 9.86 4.85 8.38
N THR A 103 11.17 4.98 8.49
CA THR A 103 11.89 6.22 8.20
C THR A 103 12.36 6.23 6.75
N THR A 104 12.81 7.38 6.25
CA THR A 104 13.39 7.49 4.92
C THR A 104 14.55 6.50 4.72
N GLU A 105 15.40 6.31 5.74
CA GLU A 105 16.55 5.41 5.67
C GLU A 105 16.13 3.94 5.59
N VAL A 106 15.11 3.52 6.36
CA VAL A 106 14.57 2.15 6.31
C VAL A 106 13.97 1.89 4.93
N PHE A 107 13.23 2.86 4.40
CA PHE A 107 12.59 2.75 3.10
C PHE A 107 13.61 2.72 1.95
N GLU A 108 14.61 3.61 1.96
CA GLU A 108 15.67 3.63 0.96
C GLU A 108 16.50 2.34 1.00
N GLY A 109 16.87 1.87 2.19
CA GLY A 109 17.58 0.61 2.37
C GLY A 109 16.77 -0.60 1.89
N TRP A 110 15.46 -0.61 2.09
CA TRP A 110 14.59 -1.65 1.54
C TRP A 110 14.56 -1.63 0.01
N ILE A 111 14.49 -0.44 -0.62
CA ILE A 111 14.56 -0.34 -2.08
C ILE A 111 15.90 -0.87 -2.58
N GLU A 112 17.01 -0.43 -1.98
CA GLU A 112 18.36 -0.80 -2.39
C GLU A 112 18.64 -2.29 -2.26
N HIS A 113 18.30 -2.87 -1.11
CA HIS A 113 18.71 -4.23 -0.76
C HIS A 113 17.67 -5.30 -1.09
N ASP A 114 16.38 -4.95 -1.16
CA ASP A 114 15.31 -5.92 -1.38
C ASP A 114 14.64 -5.75 -2.74
N LEU A 115 14.23 -4.55 -3.11
CA LEU A 115 13.46 -4.32 -4.34
C LEU A 115 14.34 -4.37 -5.60
N LEU A 116 15.34 -3.48 -5.69
CA LEU A 116 16.17 -3.31 -6.89
C LEU A 116 16.84 -4.63 -7.34
N PRO A 117 17.39 -5.48 -6.45
CA PRO A 117 17.99 -6.75 -6.87
C PRO A 117 17.00 -7.75 -7.49
N LYS A 118 15.69 -7.59 -7.24
CA LYS A 118 14.64 -8.42 -7.86
C LYS A 118 14.19 -7.91 -9.22
N LEU A 119 14.60 -6.69 -9.62
CA LEU A 119 14.25 -6.10 -10.91
C LEU A 119 15.23 -6.58 -11.97
N LYS A 120 14.73 -7.38 -12.92
CA LYS A 120 15.55 -7.97 -14.00
C LYS A 120 15.67 -7.06 -15.21
N GLU A 121 14.68 -6.20 -15.40
CA GLU A 121 14.52 -5.36 -16.57
C GLU A 121 14.34 -3.92 -16.13
N LYS A 122 14.67 -3.00 -17.03
CA LYS A 122 14.40 -1.58 -16.84
C LYS A 122 12.91 -1.38 -16.57
N SER A 123 12.58 -0.63 -15.52
CA SER A 123 11.21 -0.51 -15.02
C SER A 123 10.94 0.87 -14.46
N VAL A 124 9.66 1.17 -14.27
CA VAL A 124 9.18 2.43 -13.70
C VAL A 124 8.63 2.15 -12.31
N LEU A 125 9.26 2.73 -11.29
CA LEU A 125 8.80 2.69 -9.91
C LEU A 125 7.80 3.83 -9.69
N ILE A 126 6.61 3.46 -9.23
CA ILE A 126 5.50 4.37 -8.96
C ILE A 126 5.27 4.37 -7.46
N MET A 127 5.34 5.56 -6.86
CA MET A 127 5.23 5.76 -5.41
C MET A 127 4.29 6.92 -5.09
N ASP A 128 3.70 6.90 -3.90
CA ASP A 128 2.95 8.04 -3.40
C ASP A 128 3.87 9.27 -3.19
N ASN A 129 3.29 10.45 -3.22
CA ASN A 129 4.02 11.72 -3.17
C ASN A 129 4.15 12.23 -1.73
N ALA A 130 4.54 11.33 -0.84
CA ALA A 130 4.83 11.68 0.54
C ALA A 130 6.17 12.39 0.66
N THR A 131 6.28 13.29 1.63
CA THR A 131 7.49 14.09 1.85
C THR A 131 8.67 13.23 2.29
N PHE A 132 8.42 12.12 2.98
CA PHE A 132 9.46 11.21 3.47
C PHE A 132 10.09 10.35 2.37
N HIS A 133 9.47 10.24 1.19
CA HIS A 133 10.06 9.56 0.04
C HIS A 133 10.96 10.46 -0.81
N LYS A 134 10.96 11.79 -0.58
CA LYS A 134 11.68 12.75 -1.43
C LYS A 134 13.14 12.95 -1.02
N GLY A 135 13.78 11.94 -0.44
CA GLY A 135 15.22 11.93 -0.25
C GLY A 135 15.92 12.17 -1.59
N LYS A 136 16.87 13.11 -1.64
CA LYS A 136 17.67 13.34 -2.85
C LYS A 136 18.46 12.07 -3.25
N SER A 137 18.72 11.19 -2.29
CA SER A 137 19.36 9.88 -2.42
C SER A 137 18.51 8.92 -3.25
N LEU A 138 17.23 8.76 -2.93
CA LEU A 138 16.40 7.73 -3.58
C LEU A 138 16.32 7.86 -5.10
N LYS A 139 16.05 9.06 -5.61
CA LYS A 139 15.96 9.30 -7.05
C LYS A 139 17.28 8.97 -7.75
N LYS A 140 18.41 9.35 -7.13
CA LYS A 140 19.74 9.10 -7.69
C LYS A 140 20.05 7.60 -7.72
N LEU A 141 19.78 6.89 -6.62
CA LEU A 141 19.95 5.44 -6.50
C LEU A 141 19.19 4.70 -7.62
N ILE A 142 17.91 5.00 -7.80
CA ILE A 142 17.06 4.36 -8.82
C ILE A 142 17.58 4.65 -10.24
N GLN A 143 18.00 5.89 -10.50
CA GLN A 143 18.54 6.30 -11.80
C GLN A 143 19.91 5.68 -12.10
N GLU A 144 20.77 5.52 -11.10
CA GLU A 144 22.10 4.88 -11.25
C GLU A 144 21.99 3.40 -11.62
N VAL A 145 20.96 2.71 -11.11
CA VAL A 145 20.65 1.32 -11.49
C VAL A 145 19.89 1.25 -12.83
N GLY A 146 19.50 2.40 -13.39
CA GLY A 146 18.91 2.50 -14.73
C GLY A 146 17.38 2.46 -14.76
N HIS A 147 16.70 2.52 -13.61
CA HIS A 147 15.25 2.56 -13.50
C HIS A 147 14.71 4.00 -13.47
N TYR A 148 13.40 4.15 -13.64
CA TYR A 148 12.72 5.44 -13.52
C TYR A 148 11.89 5.53 -12.25
N LEU A 149 11.76 6.74 -11.71
CA LEU A 149 10.92 7.03 -10.54
C LEU A 149 9.83 8.03 -10.91
N VAL A 150 8.58 7.67 -10.66
CA VAL A 150 7.39 8.48 -10.89
C VAL A 150 6.63 8.65 -9.58
N TRP A 151 6.29 9.90 -9.25
CA TRP A 151 5.49 10.25 -8.09
C TRP A 151 4.00 10.34 -8.47
N LEU A 152 3.13 9.67 -7.72
CA LEU A 152 1.69 9.83 -7.86
C LEU A 152 1.26 11.26 -7.54
N LEU A 153 0.12 11.67 -8.09
CA LEU A 153 -0.49 12.94 -7.70
C LEU A 153 -0.96 12.86 -6.24
N LYS A 154 -0.82 13.98 -5.53
CA LYS A 154 -1.33 14.07 -4.15
C LYS A 154 -2.81 13.69 -4.11
N TYR A 155 -3.18 12.92 -3.09
CA TYR A 155 -4.55 12.47 -2.86
C TYR A 155 -5.16 11.68 -4.03
N SER A 156 -4.37 10.88 -4.76
CA SER A 156 -4.85 10.02 -5.85
C SER A 156 -4.63 8.53 -5.58
N PRO A 157 -5.12 7.99 -4.43
CA PRO A 157 -4.91 6.59 -4.08
C PRO A 157 -5.59 5.63 -5.07
N ASP A 158 -6.63 6.09 -5.78
CA ASP A 158 -7.32 5.32 -6.82
C ASP A 158 -6.44 4.98 -8.04
N LEU A 159 -5.31 5.68 -8.19
CA LEU A 159 -4.29 5.45 -9.21
C LEU A 159 -3.19 4.49 -8.75
N ASN A 160 -3.18 4.09 -7.47
CA ASN A 160 -2.26 3.10 -6.95
C ASN A 160 -2.91 1.70 -7.05
N LEU A 161 -2.38 0.82 -7.91
CA LEU A 161 -2.99 -0.49 -8.14
C LEU A 161 -2.90 -1.42 -6.92
N ILE A 162 -1.96 -1.17 -6.01
CA ILE A 162 -1.78 -1.99 -4.80
C ILE A 162 -2.93 -1.84 -3.78
N GLU A 163 -3.66 -0.72 -3.82
CA GLU A 163 -4.84 -0.48 -2.99
C GLU A 163 -6.07 -1.31 -3.42
N LYS A 164 -6.02 -1.89 -4.62
CA LYS A 164 -7.13 -2.67 -5.22
C LYS A 164 -6.91 -4.18 -5.16
N MET A 165 -5.82 -4.63 -4.52
CA MET A 165 -5.49 -6.05 -4.39
C MET A 165 -6.36 -6.77 -3.35
#